data_AF-A0A947D783-F1
#
_entry.id   AF-A0A947D783-F1
#
_cell.length_a   1.000
_cell.length_b   1.000
_cell.length_c   1.000
_cell.angle_alpha   90.00
_cell.angle_beta   90.00
_cell.angle_gamma   90.00
#
_symmetry.space_group_name_H-M   'P 1'
#
loop_
_entity.id
_entity.type
_entity.pdbx_description
1 polymer ?
#
loop_
_entity_poly.entity_id
_entity_poly.type
_entity_poly.pdbx_seq_one_letter_code
_entity_poly.pdbx_strand_id
1 'polypeptide(L)'
;MIRDSVGKNPTAQEAALNVYLYELAARVALSAGAPADAIRWADLALREDPRCAACYLAKAQALRIRGDVGSVITEAGRAARLEETPEAYRLAAEAHRRTAALDSADPIPHLAQATLEIRKAQKLAPADAAVRAEAEAIQAAFRAGGAPAAAPPPAPAPVVVAAAPPPPPPAPVSLLPASVAKERRVALVIANSAYTRVPGLDNPAKDAKLVADSLKAAGFDLVRTVSDADRSKFVAALTEFEDEADKADWAVVYYAGHGIEVDGINWLVPVDAGLKSDRSIGDEAVSLNRVLDTVQNARLMRIVILDACRDNPFAQSMKRVATRSVGTRGLARQIEPPGGTLVVYAAKGGQTAQDGAGTTNSPFATALAKTMARPAVEVRKLFGLVRDDVLALTANAQEPHVYGTLGGADYYLNRIEK
;
A
#
# COMPACT_ATOMS: atom_id res chain seq x y z
N MET A 1 -2.99 19.40 25.98
CA MET A 1 -1.93 18.99 26.92
C MET A 1 -0.63 19.76 26.73
N ILE A 2 0.02 19.77 25.54
CA ILE A 2 1.32 20.46 25.37
C ILE A 2 1.23 22.00 25.47
N ARG A 3 0.09 22.60 25.13
CA ARG A 3 -0.08 24.06 25.04
C ARG A 3 -0.26 24.77 26.39
N ASP A 4 -0.64 24.05 27.44
CA ASP A 4 -1.06 24.66 28.72
C ASP A 4 0.08 24.81 29.74
N SER A 5 1.28 24.37 29.40
CA SER A 5 2.44 24.29 30.32
C SER A 5 3.55 25.32 30.05
N VAL A 6 3.38 26.28 29.13
CA VAL A 6 4.48 27.17 28.71
C VAL A 6 4.21 28.63 29.13
N GLY A 7 5.01 29.14 30.07
CA GLY A 7 5.00 30.52 30.53
C GLY A 7 5.48 31.52 29.47
N LYS A 8 5.11 32.80 29.60
CA LYS A 8 5.34 33.86 28.61
C LYS A 8 6.82 34.24 28.37
N ASN A 9 7.78 33.64 29.08
CA ASN A 9 9.22 33.83 28.90
C ASN A 9 9.96 32.55 29.34
N PRO A 10 10.14 31.56 28.46
CA PRO A 10 10.83 30.32 28.82
C PRO A 10 12.32 30.59 29.11
N THR A 11 12.84 29.93 30.12
CA THR A 11 14.29 29.78 30.34
C THR A 11 14.93 29.07 29.14
N ALA A 12 16.25 29.19 28.95
CA ALA A 12 16.95 28.51 27.85
C ALA A 12 16.73 26.98 27.83
N GLN A 13 16.56 26.37 29.01
CA GLN A 13 16.30 24.94 29.16
C GLN A 13 14.85 24.58 28.79
N GLU A 14 13.88 25.44 29.13
CA GLU A 14 12.48 25.29 28.71
C GLU A 14 12.31 25.52 27.19
N ALA A 15 13.03 26.48 26.61
CA ALA A 15 13.02 26.72 25.17
C ALA A 15 13.58 25.50 24.40
N ALA A 16 14.68 24.90 24.87
CA ALA A 16 15.22 23.68 24.28
C ALA A 16 14.24 22.50 24.36
N LEU A 17 13.56 22.34 25.51
CA LEU A 17 12.52 21.31 25.66
C LEU A 17 11.32 21.56 24.74
N ASN A 18 10.91 22.82 24.58
CA ASN A 18 9.83 23.20 23.67
C ASN A 18 10.19 22.88 22.22
N VAL A 19 11.41 23.23 21.77
CA VAL A 19 11.89 22.88 20.43
C VAL A 19 11.81 21.37 20.21
N TYR A 20 12.30 20.56 21.16
CA TYR A 20 12.24 19.10 21.09
C TYR A 20 10.80 18.58 21.01
N LEU A 21 9.90 19.06 21.86
CA LEU A 21 8.50 18.63 21.89
C LEU A 21 7.76 19.03 20.61
N TYR A 22 7.98 20.24 20.11
CA TYR A 22 7.36 20.72 18.87
C TYR A 22 7.94 20.02 17.63
N GLU A 23 9.24 19.77 17.57
CA GLU A 23 9.88 19.00 16.50
C GLU A 23 9.38 17.54 16.50
N LEU A 24 9.24 16.91 17.66
CA LEU A 24 8.64 15.59 17.80
C LEU A 24 7.16 15.60 17.37
N ALA A 25 6.38 16.59 17.79
CA ALA A 25 4.99 16.74 17.36
C ALA A 25 4.86 16.94 15.85
N ALA A 26 5.79 17.67 15.22
CA ALA A 26 5.84 17.83 13.78
C ALA A 26 6.07 16.48 13.06
N ARG A 27 7.00 15.67 13.55
CA ARG A 27 7.27 14.32 13.01
C ARG A 27 6.09 13.36 13.21
N VAL A 28 5.45 13.39 14.38
CA VAL A 28 4.25 12.59 14.64
C VAL A 28 3.13 13.00 13.70
N ALA A 29 2.90 14.31 13.50
CA ALA A 29 1.90 14.81 12.55
C ALA A 29 2.20 14.38 11.11
N LEU A 30 3.47 14.37 10.68
CA LEU A 30 3.86 13.80 9.38
C LEU A 30 3.51 12.32 9.26
N SER A 31 3.82 11.51 10.28
CA SER A 31 3.50 10.07 10.29
C SER A 31 1.99 9.79 10.30
N ALA A 32 1.20 10.71 10.84
CA ALA A 32 -0.25 10.66 10.86
C ALA A 32 -0.91 11.20 9.58
N GLY A 33 -0.12 11.64 8.58
CA GLY A 33 -0.65 12.22 7.35
C GLY A 33 -1.28 13.61 7.54
N ALA A 34 -0.89 14.35 8.59
CA ALA A 34 -1.41 15.68 8.91
C ALA A 34 -0.38 16.79 8.59
N PRO A 35 -0.13 17.12 7.30
CA PRO A 35 0.92 18.05 6.92
C PRO A 35 0.66 19.50 7.39
N ALA A 36 -0.59 19.91 7.57
CA ALA A 36 -0.92 21.24 8.10
C ALA A 36 -0.50 21.37 9.58
N ASP A 37 -0.74 20.33 10.38
CA ASP A 37 -0.32 20.30 11.79
C ASP A 37 1.20 20.18 11.89
N ALA A 38 1.83 19.40 11.02
CA ALA A 38 3.29 19.31 10.96
C ALA A 38 3.95 20.66 10.70
N ILE A 39 3.43 21.45 9.75
CA ILE A 39 3.90 22.82 9.49
C ILE A 39 3.70 23.69 10.73
N ARG A 40 2.53 23.64 11.36
CA ARG A 40 2.22 24.43 12.55
C ARG A 40 3.17 24.12 13.71
N TRP A 41 3.46 22.85 13.95
CA TRP A 41 4.39 22.43 14.99
C TRP A 41 5.83 22.81 14.66
N ALA A 42 6.26 22.64 13.41
CA ALA A 42 7.57 23.11 12.96
C ALA A 42 7.71 24.63 13.10
N ASP A 43 6.68 25.42 12.77
CA ASP A 43 6.69 26.88 12.97
C ASP A 43 6.72 27.29 14.44
N LEU A 44 6.10 26.51 15.33
CA LEU A 44 6.23 26.70 16.77
C LEU A 44 7.67 26.44 17.22
N ALA A 45 8.28 25.33 16.77
CA ALA A 45 9.67 25.00 17.08
C ALA A 45 10.64 26.07 16.56
N LEU A 46 10.44 26.57 15.34
CA LEU A 46 11.28 27.59 14.71
C LEU A 46 11.13 28.99 15.34
N ARG A 47 9.99 29.26 16.01
CA ARG A 47 9.86 30.47 16.84
C ARG A 47 10.71 30.41 18.10
N GLU A 48 10.92 29.22 18.66
CA GLU A 48 11.76 29.00 19.83
C GLU A 48 13.25 28.94 19.45
N ASP A 49 13.61 28.18 18.39
CA ASP A 49 14.97 28.13 17.84
C ASP A 49 14.98 28.14 16.29
N PRO A 50 15.28 29.30 15.67
CA PRO A 50 15.42 29.42 14.22
C PRO A 50 16.58 28.62 13.61
N ARG A 51 17.44 27.99 14.42
CA ARG A 51 18.58 27.16 13.96
C ARG A 51 18.25 25.67 13.94
N CYS A 52 17.04 25.27 14.30
CA CYS A 52 16.62 23.87 14.28
C CYS A 52 16.54 23.32 12.83
N ALA A 53 17.59 22.63 12.38
CA ALA A 53 17.64 22.05 11.03
C ALA A 53 16.54 20.98 10.82
N ALA A 54 16.33 20.10 11.81
CA ALA A 54 15.29 19.09 11.79
C ALA A 54 13.87 19.69 11.65
N CYS A 55 13.63 20.88 12.21
CA CYS A 55 12.37 21.58 12.10
C CYS A 55 12.10 22.07 10.67
N TYR A 56 13.12 22.65 10.01
CA TYR A 56 13.03 23.01 8.59
C TYR A 56 12.84 21.78 7.70
N LEU A 57 13.50 20.67 8.02
CA LEU A 57 13.35 19.42 7.28
C LEU A 57 11.93 18.85 7.41
N ALA A 58 11.38 18.79 8.63
CA ALA A 58 10.01 18.36 8.87
C ALA A 58 8.99 19.25 8.14
N LYS A 59 9.21 20.57 8.16
CA LYS A 59 8.37 21.53 7.43
C LYS A 59 8.46 21.32 5.91
N ALA A 60 9.65 21.11 5.37
CA ALA A 60 9.85 20.81 3.96
C ALA A 60 9.18 19.50 3.53
N GLN A 61 9.24 18.44 4.36
CA GLN A 61 8.52 17.19 4.11
C GLN A 61 7.00 17.39 4.07
N ALA A 62 6.47 18.21 4.98
CA ALA A 62 5.04 18.53 5.02
C ALA A 62 4.58 19.32 3.79
N LEU A 63 5.39 20.29 3.34
CA LEU A 63 5.15 21.07 2.13
C LEU A 63 5.21 20.20 0.87
N ARG A 64 6.11 19.21 0.83
CA ARG A 64 6.19 18.22 -0.25
C ARG A 64 4.89 17.42 -0.37
N ILE A 65 4.31 16.98 0.75
CA ILE A 65 3.02 16.27 0.78
C ILE A 65 1.89 17.17 0.26
N ARG A 66 1.91 18.46 0.58
CA ARG A 66 0.93 19.44 0.07
C ARG A 66 1.13 19.83 -1.39
N GLY A 67 2.26 19.45 -2.01
CA GLY A 67 2.59 19.81 -3.37
C GLY A 67 3.11 21.24 -3.55
N ASP A 68 3.48 21.95 -2.49
CA ASP A 68 4.05 23.31 -2.57
C ASP A 68 5.56 23.25 -2.84
N VAL A 69 5.90 22.99 -4.11
CA VAL A 69 7.28 22.73 -4.54
C VAL A 69 8.21 23.93 -4.28
N GLY A 70 7.72 25.16 -4.44
CA GLY A 70 8.53 26.38 -4.24
C GLY A 70 8.95 26.57 -2.78
N SER A 71 8.03 26.34 -1.84
CA SER A 71 8.33 26.41 -0.42
C SER A 71 9.26 25.26 0.03
N VAL A 72 9.17 24.07 -0.58
CA VAL A 72 10.09 22.96 -0.30
C VAL A 72 11.54 23.34 -0.60
N ILE A 73 11.82 23.99 -1.73
CA ILE A 73 13.18 24.45 -2.08
C ILE A 73 13.74 25.35 -0.97
N THR A 74 12.93 26.30 -0.49
CA THR A 74 13.33 27.26 0.53
C THR A 74 13.65 26.57 1.85
N GLU A 75 12.73 25.73 2.35
CA GLU A 75 12.85 25.14 3.68
C GLU A 75 13.87 23.99 3.69
N ALA A 76 13.92 23.14 2.66
CA ALA A 76 14.95 22.10 2.54
C ALA A 76 16.35 22.71 2.39
N GLY A 77 16.48 23.81 1.63
CA GLY A 77 17.74 24.54 1.50
C GLY A 77 18.19 25.19 2.82
N ARG A 78 17.26 25.65 3.67
CA ARG A 78 17.57 26.14 5.02
C ARG A 78 18.04 25.01 5.92
N ALA A 79 17.34 23.87 5.92
CA ALA A 79 17.75 22.68 6.67
C ALA A 79 19.18 22.26 6.29
N ALA A 80 19.47 22.16 4.99
CA ALA A 80 20.77 21.74 4.47
C ALA A 80 21.93 22.70 4.78
N ARG A 81 21.66 24.01 4.95
CA ARG A 81 22.67 24.99 5.35
C ARG A 81 22.99 24.94 6.84
N LEU A 82 22.02 24.52 7.66
CA LEU A 82 22.20 24.38 9.10
C LEU A 82 22.85 23.04 9.43
N GLU A 83 22.39 21.97 8.80
CA GLU A 83 22.96 20.62 8.93
C GLU A 83 23.01 19.94 7.56
N GLU A 84 24.22 19.55 7.14
CA GLU A 84 24.44 18.85 5.88
C GLU A 84 23.96 17.40 5.96
N THR A 85 22.66 17.18 5.73
CA THR A 85 22.05 15.85 5.74
C THR A 85 21.72 15.38 4.33
N PRO A 86 21.88 14.06 4.03
CA PRO A 86 21.47 13.51 2.74
C PRO A 86 20.00 13.77 2.43
N GLU A 87 19.14 13.73 3.44
CA GLU A 87 17.70 13.91 3.28
C GLU A 87 17.34 15.35 2.87
N ALA A 88 17.93 16.36 3.49
CA ALA A 88 17.68 17.76 3.14
C ALA A 88 18.09 18.05 1.68
N TYR A 89 19.27 17.56 1.26
CA TYR A 89 19.73 17.71 -0.12
C TYR A 89 18.88 16.93 -1.13
N ARG A 90 18.48 15.69 -0.81
CA ARG A 90 17.60 14.89 -1.67
C ARG A 90 16.23 15.57 -1.84
N LEU A 91 15.68 16.13 -0.78
CA LEU A 91 14.39 16.81 -0.80
C LEU A 91 14.42 18.11 -1.62
N ALA A 92 15.52 18.87 -1.50
CA ALA A 92 15.74 20.05 -2.35
C ALA A 92 15.91 19.65 -3.84
N ALA A 93 16.63 18.57 -4.12
CA ALA A 93 16.81 18.05 -5.47
C ALA A 93 15.48 17.62 -6.11
N GLU A 94 14.65 16.87 -5.38
CA GLU A 94 13.31 16.47 -5.81
C GLU A 94 12.45 17.68 -6.15
N ALA A 95 12.48 18.71 -5.29
CA ALA A 95 11.71 19.93 -5.51
C ALA A 95 12.16 20.67 -6.78
N HIS A 96 13.47 20.83 -7.01
CA HIS A 96 13.98 21.43 -8.23
C HIS A 96 13.60 20.63 -9.48
N ARG A 97 13.68 19.29 -9.46
CA ARG A 97 13.23 18.46 -10.59
C ARG A 97 11.73 18.62 -10.85
N ARG A 98 10.91 18.71 -9.80
CA ARG A 98 9.47 18.93 -9.93
C ARG A 98 9.16 20.33 -10.49
N THR A 99 9.91 21.35 -10.09
CA THR A 99 9.79 22.69 -10.68
C THR A 99 10.14 22.66 -12.17
N ALA A 100 11.19 21.95 -12.57
CA ALA A 100 11.52 21.77 -13.98
C ALA A 100 10.37 21.15 -14.79
N ALA A 101 9.67 20.17 -14.22
CA ALA A 101 8.52 19.54 -14.87
C ALA A 101 7.30 20.48 -14.98
N LEU A 102 7.20 21.51 -14.14
CA LEU A 102 6.14 22.53 -14.18
C LEU A 102 6.52 23.70 -15.10
N ASP A 103 7.80 24.02 -15.20
CA ASP A 103 8.34 25.10 -16.02
C ASP A 103 8.73 24.60 -17.41
N SER A 104 7.71 24.33 -18.23
CA SER A 104 7.91 23.85 -19.61
C SER A 104 8.62 24.85 -20.54
N ALA A 105 8.76 26.12 -20.12
CA ALA A 105 9.41 27.16 -20.91
C ALA A 105 10.93 27.15 -20.73
N ASP A 106 11.43 26.93 -19.49
CA ASP A 106 12.87 26.85 -19.22
C ASP A 106 13.20 25.84 -18.08
N PRO A 107 13.16 24.52 -18.35
CA PRO A 107 13.37 23.49 -17.33
C PRO A 107 14.85 23.30 -16.95
N ILE A 108 15.79 23.74 -17.79
CA ILE A 108 17.21 23.42 -17.68
C ILE A 108 17.87 23.99 -16.40
N PRO A 109 17.65 25.27 -16.02
CA PRO A 109 18.20 25.82 -14.78
C PRO A 109 17.76 25.06 -13.54
N HIS A 110 16.49 24.63 -13.50
CA HIS A 110 15.95 23.85 -12.39
C HIS A 110 16.59 22.46 -12.32
N LEU A 111 16.77 21.77 -13.45
CA LEU A 111 17.46 20.48 -13.48
C LEU A 111 18.95 20.59 -13.14
N ALA A 112 19.60 21.70 -13.50
CA ALA A 112 20.97 21.98 -13.09
C ALA A 112 21.09 22.13 -11.57
N GLN A 113 20.16 22.84 -10.94
CA GLN A 113 20.11 22.97 -9.48
C GLN A 113 19.78 21.63 -8.80
N ALA A 114 18.84 20.86 -9.35
CA ALA A 114 18.55 19.51 -8.86
C ALA A 114 19.79 18.61 -8.85
N THR A 115 20.60 18.70 -9.91
CA THR A 115 21.87 17.96 -10.03
C THR A 115 22.90 18.39 -8.99
N LEU A 116 22.97 19.68 -8.68
CA LEU A 116 23.88 20.19 -7.66
C LEU A 116 23.52 19.63 -6.29
N GLU A 117 22.25 19.68 -5.91
CA GLU A 117 21.80 19.19 -4.61
C GLU A 117 21.92 17.66 -4.49
N ILE A 118 21.53 16.91 -5.53
CA ILE A 118 21.62 15.44 -5.45
C ILE A 118 23.07 14.95 -5.36
N ARG A 119 24.03 15.66 -5.97
CA ARG A 119 25.47 15.33 -5.83
C ARG A 119 25.96 15.51 -4.41
N LYS A 120 25.45 16.50 -3.66
CA LYS A 120 25.78 16.66 -2.23
C LYS A 120 25.21 15.50 -1.42
N ALA A 121 23.95 15.12 -1.66
CA ALA A 121 23.35 13.94 -1.06
C ALA A 121 24.13 12.65 -1.36
N GLN A 122 24.58 12.45 -2.60
CA GLN A 122 25.40 11.29 -2.99
C GLN A 122 26.76 11.25 -2.29
N LYS A 123 27.40 12.40 -2.03
CA LYS A 123 28.64 12.45 -1.27
C LYS A 123 28.46 12.00 0.17
N LEU A 124 27.33 12.35 0.79
CA LEU A 124 27.03 12.01 2.17
C LEU A 124 26.49 10.59 2.34
N ALA A 125 25.72 10.09 1.35
CA ALA A 125 25.09 8.77 1.40
C ALA A 125 25.06 8.09 0.01
N PRO A 126 26.22 7.61 -0.50
CA PRO A 126 26.33 7.07 -1.86
C PRO A 126 25.55 5.75 -2.07
N ALA A 127 25.37 4.96 -1.00
CA ALA A 127 24.65 3.69 -1.05
C ALA A 127 23.12 3.83 -0.89
N ASP A 128 22.64 5.01 -0.48
CA ASP A 128 21.22 5.25 -0.20
C ASP A 128 20.38 5.08 -1.47
N ALA A 129 19.38 4.20 -1.41
CA ALA A 129 18.55 3.86 -2.55
C ALA A 129 17.67 5.04 -3.01
N ALA A 130 17.19 5.87 -2.09
CA ALA A 130 16.37 7.03 -2.42
C ALA A 130 17.20 8.16 -3.07
N VAL A 131 18.44 8.35 -2.61
CA VAL A 131 19.40 9.27 -3.24
C VAL A 131 19.76 8.81 -4.66
N ARG A 132 20.00 7.51 -4.86
CA ARG A 132 20.27 6.94 -6.19
C ARG A 132 19.07 7.09 -7.14
N ALA A 133 17.88 6.73 -6.67
CA ALA A 133 16.66 6.84 -7.46
C ALA A 133 16.37 8.28 -7.91
N GLU A 134 16.57 9.27 -7.03
CA GLU A 134 16.37 10.68 -7.39
C GLU A 134 17.44 11.17 -8.39
N ALA A 135 18.69 10.71 -8.27
CA ALA A 135 19.72 11.03 -9.25
C ALA A 135 19.39 10.47 -10.65
N GLU A 136 18.88 9.24 -10.72
CA GLU A 136 18.42 8.62 -11.97
C GLU A 136 17.22 9.38 -12.56
N ALA A 137 16.28 9.81 -11.71
CA ALA A 137 15.13 10.61 -12.15
C ALA A 137 15.55 11.97 -12.74
N ILE A 138 16.56 12.62 -12.16
CA ILE A 138 17.12 13.87 -12.69
C ILE A 138 17.80 13.62 -14.05
N GLN A 139 18.58 12.54 -14.18
CA GLN A 139 19.19 12.18 -15.46
C GLN A 139 18.14 11.87 -16.55
N ALA A 140 17.07 11.17 -16.18
CA ALA A 140 15.96 10.87 -17.08
C ALA A 140 15.28 12.16 -17.56
N ALA A 141 15.08 13.15 -16.67
CA ALA A 141 14.51 14.44 -17.02
C ALA A 141 15.39 15.24 -18.00
N PHE A 142 16.72 15.19 -17.87
CA PHE A 142 17.64 15.77 -18.86
C PHE A 142 17.52 15.09 -20.23
N ARG A 143 17.44 13.76 -20.27
CA ARG A 143 17.28 13.01 -21.54
C ARG A 143 15.95 13.31 -22.22
N ALA A 144 14.91 13.63 -21.45
CA ALA A 144 13.61 14.03 -21.95
C ALA A 144 13.54 15.51 -22.39
N GLY A 145 14.64 16.27 -22.36
CA GLY A 145 14.64 17.69 -22.71
C GLY A 145 13.84 18.57 -21.74
N GLY A 146 13.68 18.13 -20.49
CA GLY A 146 12.82 18.79 -19.51
C GLY A 146 11.32 18.56 -19.71
N ALA A 147 10.92 17.85 -20.78
CA ALA A 147 9.57 17.29 -20.85
C ALA A 147 9.39 16.26 -19.73
N PRO A 148 8.20 16.15 -19.12
CA PRO A 148 7.99 15.24 -18.01
C PRO A 148 8.28 13.81 -18.47
N ALA A 149 9.34 13.21 -17.93
CA ALA A 149 9.34 11.77 -17.73
C ALA A 149 8.08 11.47 -16.91
N ALA A 150 7.21 10.60 -17.41
CA ALA A 150 5.96 10.25 -16.76
C ALA A 150 6.22 9.96 -15.27
N ALA A 151 5.75 10.88 -14.42
CA ALA A 151 5.90 10.76 -12.99
C ALA A 151 5.12 9.52 -12.52
N PRO A 152 5.63 8.74 -11.56
CA PRO A 152 4.77 7.84 -10.81
C PRO A 152 3.62 8.67 -10.20
N PRO A 153 2.38 8.14 -10.16
CA PRO A 153 1.25 8.91 -9.67
C PRO A 153 1.47 9.36 -8.23
N PRO A 154 0.94 10.54 -7.84
CA PRO A 154 1.01 11.00 -6.45
C PRO A 154 0.24 10.03 -5.55
N ALA A 155 0.81 9.71 -4.39
CA ALA A 155 0.05 9.08 -3.31
C ALA A 155 -1.17 9.97 -2.97
N PRO A 156 -2.36 9.39 -2.76
CA PRO A 156 -3.54 10.18 -2.42
C PRO A 156 -3.34 10.92 -1.10
N ALA A 157 -3.76 12.19 -1.06
CA ALA A 157 -3.88 12.95 0.17
C ALA A 157 -5.00 12.33 1.03
N PRO A 158 -4.88 12.34 2.37
CA PRO A 158 -5.94 11.83 3.24
C PRO A 158 -7.19 12.70 3.10
N VAL A 159 -8.30 12.07 2.73
CA VAL A 159 -9.63 12.67 2.81
C VAL A 159 -10.00 12.72 4.28
N VAL A 160 -9.98 13.93 4.86
CA VAL A 160 -10.49 14.16 6.21
C VAL A 160 -12.02 14.17 6.12
N VAL A 161 -12.65 13.08 6.55
CA VAL A 161 -14.09 13.07 6.83
C VAL A 161 -14.30 13.91 8.10
N ALA A 162 -15.21 14.88 8.03
CA ALA A 162 -15.54 15.76 9.15
C ALA A 162 -15.90 14.92 10.40
N ALA A 163 -15.20 15.19 11.50
CA ALA A 163 -15.45 14.54 12.78
C ALA A 163 -16.83 14.92 13.32
N ALA A 164 -17.63 13.91 13.65
CA ALA A 164 -18.79 14.02 14.54
C ALA A 164 -18.33 14.51 15.94
N PRO A 165 -19.20 15.15 16.74
CA PRO A 165 -18.83 15.65 18.06
C PRO A 165 -18.36 14.50 18.99
N PRO A 166 -17.43 14.77 19.93
CA PRO A 166 -16.87 13.74 20.78
C PRO A 166 -17.93 13.16 21.73
N PRO A 167 -17.94 11.84 22.00
CA PRO A 167 -18.77 11.25 23.04
C PRO A 167 -18.31 11.72 24.44
N PRO A 168 -19.20 11.69 25.45
CA PRO A 168 -18.82 12.00 26.83
C PRO A 168 -17.75 11.02 27.35
N PRO A 169 -16.91 11.44 28.31
CA PRO A 169 -15.85 10.58 28.84
C PRO A 169 -16.43 9.30 29.45
N PRO A 170 -15.80 8.12 29.26
CA PRO A 170 -16.27 6.90 29.86
C PRO A 170 -16.08 6.96 31.39
N ALA A 171 -17.10 6.51 32.12
CA ALA A 171 -16.99 6.22 33.54
C ALA A 171 -15.88 5.15 33.78
N PRO A 172 -15.23 5.12 34.96
CA PRO A 172 -14.19 4.13 35.25
C PRO A 172 -14.76 2.72 35.14
N VAL A 173 -14.32 1.96 34.14
CA VAL A 173 -14.72 0.57 33.95
C VAL A 173 -13.92 -0.30 34.91
N SER A 174 -14.64 -0.88 35.87
CA SER A 174 -14.17 -1.92 36.78
C SER A 174 -13.66 -3.12 36.00
N LEU A 175 -12.45 -3.59 36.31
CA LEU A 175 -11.84 -4.81 35.76
C LEU A 175 -12.53 -6.04 36.37
N LEU A 176 -13.56 -6.53 35.68
CA LEU A 176 -13.95 -7.93 35.77
C LEU A 176 -13.56 -8.61 34.45
N PRO A 177 -12.99 -9.83 34.47
CA PRO A 177 -12.61 -10.52 33.25
C PRO A 177 -13.87 -10.90 32.49
N ALA A 178 -14.15 -10.17 31.41
CA ALA A 178 -15.11 -10.61 30.41
C ALA A 178 -14.53 -11.86 29.74
N SER A 179 -15.29 -12.96 29.73
CA SER A 179 -14.95 -14.10 28.88
C SER A 179 -14.92 -13.60 27.44
N VAL A 180 -13.75 -13.59 26.81
CA VAL A 180 -13.61 -13.30 25.38
C VAL A 180 -14.30 -14.46 24.64
N ALA A 181 -15.50 -14.21 24.12
CA ALA A 181 -16.11 -15.14 23.18
C ALA A 181 -15.14 -15.37 22.01
N LYS A 182 -14.88 -16.63 21.67
CA LYS A 182 -13.97 -17.01 20.59
C LYS A 182 -14.49 -16.44 19.27
N GLU A 183 -13.76 -15.50 18.67
CA GLU A 183 -14.08 -14.94 17.35
C GLU A 183 -14.10 -16.06 16.29
N ARG A 184 -15.17 -16.14 15.49
CA ARG A 184 -15.29 -17.12 14.40
C ARG A 184 -14.53 -16.65 13.17
N ARG A 185 -13.62 -17.48 12.66
CA ARG A 185 -12.73 -17.15 11.53
C ARG A 185 -12.90 -18.16 10.40
N VAL A 186 -13.25 -17.69 9.21
CA VAL A 186 -13.47 -18.55 8.05
C VAL A 186 -12.61 -18.12 6.86
N ALA A 187 -12.19 -19.08 6.05
CA ALA A 187 -11.41 -18.85 4.85
C ALA A 187 -11.84 -19.72 3.67
N LEU A 188 -11.77 -19.14 2.48
CA LEU A 188 -11.91 -19.82 1.19
C LEU A 188 -10.60 -19.67 0.42
N VAL A 189 -10.04 -20.79 -0.02
CA VAL A 189 -8.78 -20.86 -0.77
C VAL A 189 -9.08 -21.49 -2.12
N ILE A 190 -8.91 -20.73 -3.20
CA ILE A 190 -9.19 -21.16 -4.57
C ILE A 190 -7.87 -21.22 -5.35
N ALA A 191 -7.65 -22.32 -6.06
CA ALA A 191 -6.45 -22.57 -6.84
C ALA A 191 -6.80 -23.08 -8.24
N ASN A 192 -6.47 -22.30 -9.27
CA ASN A 192 -6.70 -22.70 -10.65
C ASN A 192 -5.35 -22.90 -11.36
N SER A 193 -5.10 -24.13 -11.79
CA SER A 193 -3.85 -24.59 -12.41
C SER A 193 -4.11 -25.18 -13.80
N ALA A 194 -5.12 -26.03 -13.94
CA ALA A 194 -5.41 -26.84 -15.12
C ALA A 194 -6.26 -26.11 -16.17
N TYR A 195 -5.77 -24.97 -16.69
CA TYR A 195 -6.48 -24.20 -17.71
C TYR A 195 -6.61 -24.96 -19.04
N THR A 196 -7.82 -24.96 -19.61
CA THR A 196 -8.15 -25.74 -20.81
C THR A 196 -7.87 -25.01 -22.13
N ARG A 197 -7.71 -23.68 -22.08
CA ARG A 197 -7.62 -22.82 -23.28
C ARG A 197 -6.43 -21.86 -23.31
N VAL A 198 -5.68 -21.79 -22.21
CA VAL A 198 -4.41 -21.07 -22.06
C VAL A 198 -3.42 -21.97 -21.34
N PRO A 199 -2.11 -21.68 -21.36
CA PRO A 199 -1.14 -22.46 -20.60
C PRO A 199 -1.55 -22.59 -19.12
N GLY A 200 -1.45 -23.81 -18.61
CA GLY A 200 -1.64 -24.11 -17.21
C GLY A 200 -0.58 -23.45 -16.32
N LEU A 201 -0.84 -23.45 -15.02
CA LEU A 201 0.08 -22.93 -14.00
C LEU A 201 0.47 -24.06 -13.06
N ASP A 202 1.76 -24.20 -12.75
CA ASP A 202 2.28 -25.33 -11.98
C ASP A 202 2.14 -25.16 -10.45
N ASN A 203 2.07 -23.92 -9.98
CA ASN A 203 2.20 -23.57 -8.56
C ASN A 203 0.93 -23.23 -7.78
N PRO A 204 -0.20 -22.78 -8.37
CA PRO A 204 -1.39 -22.41 -7.59
C PRO A 204 -1.88 -23.51 -6.64
N ALA A 205 -1.83 -24.78 -7.04
CA ALA A 205 -2.21 -25.90 -6.18
C ALA A 205 -1.30 -26.06 -4.95
N LYS A 206 0.01 -25.83 -5.10
CA LYS A 206 1.00 -25.94 -4.01
C LYS A 206 0.86 -24.75 -3.06
N ASP A 207 0.74 -23.56 -3.61
CA ASP A 207 0.60 -22.31 -2.87
C ASP A 207 -0.68 -22.31 -2.05
N ALA A 208 -1.80 -22.72 -2.65
CA ALA A 208 -3.06 -22.86 -1.94
C ALA A 208 -3.01 -23.89 -0.82
N LYS A 209 -2.31 -25.01 -1.01
CA LYS A 209 -2.10 -25.97 0.07
C LYS A 209 -1.33 -25.34 1.22
N LEU A 210 -0.22 -24.66 0.93
CA LEU A 210 0.61 -23.99 1.94
C LEU A 210 -0.20 -22.95 2.73
N VAL A 211 -0.92 -22.07 2.02
CA VAL A 211 -1.73 -21.01 2.64
C VAL A 211 -2.88 -21.60 3.46
N ALA A 212 -3.58 -22.62 2.96
CA ALA A 212 -4.66 -23.28 3.69
C ALA A 212 -4.15 -23.91 4.99
N ASP A 213 -3.00 -24.59 4.95
CA ASP A 213 -2.41 -25.22 6.14
C ASP A 213 -1.94 -24.15 7.15
N SER A 214 -1.39 -23.02 6.69
CA SER A 214 -1.03 -21.90 7.55
C SER A 214 -2.24 -21.19 8.17
N LEU A 215 -3.35 -21.02 7.44
CA LEU A 215 -4.59 -20.44 7.99
C LEU A 215 -5.19 -21.33 9.08
N LYS A 216 -5.20 -22.65 8.88
CA LYS A 216 -5.61 -23.61 9.92
C LYS A 216 -4.71 -23.49 11.15
N ALA A 217 -3.39 -23.42 10.96
CA ALA A 217 -2.43 -23.25 12.05
C ALA A 217 -2.59 -21.92 12.79
N ALA A 218 -3.06 -20.86 12.11
CA ALA A 218 -3.38 -19.56 12.70
C ALA A 218 -4.73 -19.54 13.45
N GLY A 219 -5.45 -20.66 13.49
CA GLY A 219 -6.68 -20.83 14.28
C GLY A 219 -7.97 -20.46 13.54
N PHE A 220 -8.00 -20.57 12.21
CA PHE A 220 -9.25 -20.48 11.46
C PHE A 220 -10.14 -21.70 11.70
N ASP A 221 -11.43 -21.48 11.98
CA ASP A 221 -12.39 -22.54 12.30
C ASP A 221 -12.81 -23.32 11.04
N LEU A 222 -12.92 -22.64 9.90
CA LEU A 222 -13.23 -23.24 8.61
C LEU A 222 -12.23 -22.75 7.56
N VAL A 223 -11.59 -23.70 6.86
CA VAL A 223 -10.75 -23.39 5.69
C VAL A 223 -11.19 -24.32 4.55
N ARG A 224 -12.00 -23.79 3.62
CA ARG A 224 -12.46 -24.52 2.43
C ARG A 224 -11.47 -24.31 1.29
N THR A 225 -11.05 -25.40 0.65
CA THR A 225 -10.15 -25.38 -0.51
C THR A 225 -10.90 -25.81 -1.77
N VAL A 226 -10.74 -25.06 -2.86
CA VAL A 226 -11.33 -25.37 -4.17
C VAL A 226 -10.22 -25.36 -5.21
N SER A 227 -10.01 -26.50 -5.86
CA SER A 227 -9.01 -26.65 -6.93
C SER A 227 -9.67 -26.75 -8.29
N ASP A 228 -9.03 -26.16 -9.29
CA ASP A 228 -9.38 -26.17 -10.71
C ASP A 228 -10.89 -25.94 -10.92
N ALA A 229 -11.35 -24.78 -10.44
CA ALA A 229 -12.75 -24.41 -10.53
C ALA A 229 -13.11 -23.97 -11.94
N ASP A 230 -14.04 -24.67 -12.57
CA ASP A 230 -14.82 -24.11 -13.67
C ASP A 230 -15.70 -22.97 -13.14
N ARG A 231 -16.29 -22.18 -14.05
CA ARG A 231 -17.07 -21.01 -13.62
C ARG A 231 -18.22 -21.36 -12.68
N SER A 232 -18.93 -22.46 -12.94
CA SER A 232 -20.08 -22.87 -12.12
C SER A 232 -19.63 -23.21 -10.70
N LYS A 233 -18.57 -24.01 -10.57
CA LYS A 233 -17.96 -24.40 -9.30
C LYS A 233 -17.38 -23.20 -8.55
N PHE A 234 -16.78 -22.25 -9.26
CA PHE A 234 -16.25 -21.03 -8.66
C PHE A 234 -17.39 -20.20 -8.04
N VAL A 235 -18.44 -19.91 -8.81
CA VAL A 235 -19.58 -19.12 -8.31
C VAL A 235 -20.28 -19.82 -7.16
N ALA A 236 -20.49 -21.14 -7.23
CA ALA A 236 -21.07 -21.93 -6.15
C ALA A 236 -20.20 -21.84 -4.87
N ALA A 237 -18.89 -22.00 -5.00
CA ALA A 237 -17.97 -21.89 -3.87
C ALA A 237 -17.95 -20.49 -3.23
N LEU A 238 -18.20 -19.43 -4.00
CA LEU A 238 -18.35 -18.08 -3.47
C LEU A 238 -19.67 -17.94 -2.71
N THR A 239 -20.79 -18.38 -3.29
CA THR A 239 -22.11 -18.32 -2.65
C THR A 239 -22.14 -19.13 -1.35
N GLU A 240 -21.62 -20.35 -1.35
CA GLU A 240 -21.55 -21.14 -0.11
C GLU A 240 -20.58 -20.54 0.92
N PHE A 241 -19.65 -19.67 0.52
CA PHE A 241 -18.71 -19.02 1.45
C PHE A 241 -19.33 -17.77 2.06
N GLU A 242 -20.13 -17.05 1.27
CA GLU A 242 -20.94 -15.91 1.70
C GLU A 242 -21.80 -16.30 2.92
N ASP A 243 -22.47 -17.46 2.87
CA ASP A 243 -23.26 -18.00 4.00
C ASP A 243 -22.45 -18.24 5.29
N GLU A 244 -21.15 -18.52 5.15
CA GLU A 244 -20.24 -18.74 6.27
C GLU A 244 -19.63 -17.42 6.78
N ALA A 245 -19.31 -16.51 5.85
CA ALA A 245 -18.78 -15.17 6.12
C ALA A 245 -19.79 -14.29 6.86
N ASP A 246 -21.08 -14.39 6.53
CA ASP A 246 -22.19 -13.69 7.21
C ASP A 246 -22.24 -13.95 8.72
N LYS A 247 -21.75 -15.12 9.13
CA LYS A 247 -21.75 -15.57 10.53
C LYS A 247 -20.39 -15.44 11.20
N ALA A 248 -19.39 -14.90 10.49
CA ALA A 248 -18.01 -14.85 10.92
C ALA A 248 -17.56 -13.45 11.37
N ASP A 249 -16.58 -13.41 12.25
CA ASP A 249 -15.87 -12.18 12.60
C ASP A 249 -14.79 -11.87 11.57
N TRP A 250 -14.14 -12.91 11.04
CA TRP A 250 -13.14 -12.79 9.97
C TRP A 250 -13.53 -13.64 8.77
N ALA A 251 -13.48 -13.06 7.58
CA ALA A 251 -13.57 -13.79 6.32
C ALA A 251 -12.36 -13.49 5.43
N VAL A 252 -11.70 -14.55 4.98
CA VAL A 252 -10.53 -14.47 4.10
C VAL A 252 -10.79 -15.23 2.80
N VAL A 253 -10.58 -14.60 1.66
CA VAL A 253 -10.49 -15.29 0.38
C VAL A 253 -9.04 -15.24 -0.10
N TYR A 254 -8.45 -16.38 -0.42
CA TYR A 254 -7.18 -16.48 -1.13
C TYR A 254 -7.45 -17.08 -2.51
N TYR A 255 -6.96 -16.43 -3.55
CA TYR A 255 -7.03 -16.93 -4.92
C TYR A 255 -5.64 -17.00 -5.54
N ALA A 256 -5.28 -18.15 -6.08
CA ALA A 256 -4.11 -18.34 -6.92
C ALA A 256 -4.52 -18.82 -8.32
N GLY A 257 -4.04 -18.15 -9.36
CA GLY A 257 -4.37 -18.46 -10.75
C GLY A 257 -4.21 -17.27 -11.70
N HIS A 258 -4.74 -17.39 -12.92
CA HIS A 258 -4.80 -16.26 -13.86
C HIS A 258 -5.80 -15.20 -13.39
N GLY A 259 -5.37 -13.95 -13.45
CA GLY A 259 -6.20 -12.75 -13.28
C GLY A 259 -5.99 -11.82 -14.47
N ILE A 260 -7.02 -11.06 -14.84
CA ILE A 260 -6.94 -10.10 -15.95
C ILE A 260 -7.56 -8.77 -15.55
N GLU A 261 -7.04 -7.68 -16.10
CA GLU A 261 -7.69 -6.38 -16.06
C GLU A 261 -8.29 -6.06 -17.43
N VAL A 262 -9.60 -5.79 -17.47
CA VAL A 262 -10.29 -5.28 -18.66
C VAL A 262 -11.19 -4.12 -18.26
N ASP A 263 -11.05 -2.99 -18.96
CA ASP A 263 -11.75 -1.73 -18.69
C ASP A 263 -11.64 -1.25 -17.23
N GLY A 264 -10.48 -1.48 -16.60
CA GLY A 264 -10.22 -1.09 -15.21
C GLY A 264 -10.89 -1.98 -14.16
N ILE A 265 -11.47 -3.12 -14.57
CA ILE A 265 -12.07 -4.12 -13.67
C ILE A 265 -11.14 -5.33 -13.60
N ASN A 266 -10.83 -5.80 -12.39
CA ASN A 266 -10.07 -7.03 -12.18
C ASN A 266 -11.00 -8.25 -12.20
N TRP A 267 -10.60 -9.26 -12.96
CA TRP A 267 -11.34 -10.51 -13.14
C TRP A 267 -10.45 -11.70 -12.81
N LEU A 268 -11.01 -12.66 -12.10
CA LEU A 268 -10.40 -13.95 -11.77
C LEU A 268 -10.89 -14.97 -12.80
N VAL A 269 -9.99 -15.80 -13.33
CA VAL A 269 -10.24 -16.65 -14.49
C VAL A 269 -10.46 -18.11 -14.07
N PRO A 270 -11.67 -18.67 -14.28
CA PRO A 270 -11.94 -20.10 -14.16
C PRO A 270 -11.16 -20.96 -15.17
N VAL A 271 -10.98 -22.25 -14.90
CA VAL A 271 -10.15 -23.14 -15.75
C VAL A 271 -10.75 -23.45 -17.13
N ASP A 272 -12.06 -23.28 -17.29
CA ASP A 272 -12.82 -23.51 -18.52
C ASP A 272 -12.97 -22.25 -19.41
N ALA A 273 -12.56 -21.09 -18.89
CA ALA A 273 -12.71 -19.80 -19.55
C ALA A 273 -11.94 -19.72 -20.88
N GLY A 274 -12.63 -19.27 -21.93
CA GLY A 274 -12.06 -19.09 -23.26
C GLY A 274 -11.89 -17.66 -23.72
N LEU A 275 -12.68 -16.74 -23.15
CA LEU A 275 -12.52 -15.29 -23.26
C LEU A 275 -12.21 -14.81 -24.68
N LYS A 276 -13.00 -15.29 -25.65
CA LYS A 276 -12.79 -15.00 -27.08
C LYS A 276 -13.03 -13.54 -27.45
N SER A 277 -13.70 -12.78 -26.58
CA SER A 277 -13.92 -11.33 -26.73
C SER A 277 -14.09 -10.65 -25.39
N ASP A 278 -13.93 -9.33 -25.35
CA ASP A 278 -14.14 -8.55 -24.13
C ASP A 278 -15.60 -8.69 -23.60
N ARG A 279 -16.57 -8.96 -24.50
CA ARG A 279 -17.98 -9.15 -24.14
C ARG A 279 -18.25 -10.43 -23.35
N SER A 280 -17.47 -11.49 -23.57
CA SER A 280 -17.65 -12.77 -22.89
C SER A 280 -17.11 -12.79 -21.46
N ILE A 281 -16.38 -11.75 -21.03
CA ILE A 281 -15.69 -11.72 -19.73
C ILE A 281 -16.70 -11.84 -18.57
N GLY A 282 -17.83 -11.14 -18.62
CA GLY A 282 -18.85 -11.23 -17.56
C GLY A 282 -19.48 -12.62 -17.43
N ASP A 283 -19.56 -13.35 -18.56
CA ASP A 283 -20.20 -14.67 -18.64
C ASP A 283 -19.23 -15.82 -18.35
N GLU A 284 -17.92 -15.59 -18.45
CA GLU A 284 -16.88 -16.63 -18.36
C GLU A 284 -15.89 -16.41 -17.20
N ALA A 285 -15.72 -15.19 -16.71
CA ALA A 285 -14.85 -14.86 -15.58
C ALA A 285 -15.65 -14.43 -14.33
N VAL A 286 -14.96 -14.25 -13.22
CA VAL A 286 -15.53 -13.77 -11.94
C VAL A 286 -14.91 -12.43 -11.60
N SER A 287 -15.72 -11.39 -11.41
CA SER A 287 -15.19 -10.07 -11.03
C SER A 287 -14.65 -10.09 -9.60
N LEU A 288 -13.60 -9.32 -9.34
CA LEU A 288 -13.11 -9.12 -7.97
C LEU A 288 -14.19 -8.51 -7.06
N ASN A 289 -15.08 -7.68 -7.61
CA ASN A 289 -16.23 -7.16 -6.86
C ASN A 289 -17.11 -8.29 -6.32
N ARG A 290 -17.42 -9.31 -7.14
CA ARG A 290 -18.20 -10.47 -6.68
C ARG A 290 -17.49 -11.21 -5.54
N VAL A 291 -16.16 -11.27 -5.55
CA VAL A 291 -15.38 -11.86 -4.46
C VAL A 291 -15.44 -10.97 -3.20
N LEU A 292 -15.33 -9.66 -3.35
CA LEU A 292 -15.46 -8.71 -2.23
C LEU A 292 -16.84 -8.77 -1.59
N ASP A 293 -17.90 -8.92 -2.39
CA ASP A 293 -19.27 -9.09 -1.91
C ASP A 293 -19.39 -10.32 -0.99
N THR A 294 -18.63 -11.39 -1.26
CA THR A 294 -18.70 -12.63 -0.46
C THR A 294 -18.13 -12.49 0.95
N VAL A 295 -17.28 -11.49 1.19
CA VAL A 295 -16.71 -11.23 2.52
C VAL A 295 -17.37 -10.04 3.22
N GLN A 296 -18.26 -9.31 2.54
CA GLN A 296 -18.71 -7.98 2.96
C GLN A 296 -19.41 -7.95 4.33
N ASN A 297 -20.04 -9.05 4.74
CA ASN A 297 -20.82 -9.13 5.97
C ASN A 297 -20.03 -9.66 7.17
N ALA A 298 -18.76 -10.07 7.01
CA ALA A 298 -17.94 -10.44 8.15
C ALA A 298 -17.80 -9.24 9.11
N ARG A 299 -17.85 -9.51 10.42
CA ARG A 299 -18.10 -8.47 11.44
C ARG A 299 -16.90 -7.58 11.73
N LEU A 300 -15.69 -8.13 11.67
CA LEU A 300 -14.46 -7.43 12.08
C LEU A 300 -13.49 -7.24 10.93
N MET A 301 -13.18 -8.30 10.19
CA MET A 301 -12.09 -8.31 9.21
C MET A 301 -12.46 -9.04 7.93
N ARG A 302 -12.12 -8.41 6.80
CA ARG A 302 -12.40 -8.90 5.45
C ARG A 302 -11.12 -8.81 4.66
N ILE A 303 -10.61 -9.94 4.17
CA ILE A 303 -9.34 -9.96 3.46
C ILE A 303 -9.51 -10.75 2.17
N VAL A 304 -9.16 -10.14 1.05
CA VAL A 304 -9.04 -10.83 -0.23
C VAL A 304 -7.58 -10.79 -0.66
N ILE A 305 -6.97 -11.95 -0.86
CA ILE A 305 -5.58 -12.11 -1.23
C ILE A 305 -5.53 -12.72 -2.63
N LEU A 306 -4.85 -12.04 -3.55
CA LEU A 306 -4.75 -12.38 -4.96
C LEU A 306 -3.30 -12.69 -5.32
N ASP A 307 -3.02 -13.97 -5.44
CA ASP A 307 -1.78 -14.52 -5.98
C ASP A 307 -1.94 -14.80 -7.48
N ALA A 308 -2.16 -13.70 -8.21
CA ALA A 308 -2.49 -13.72 -9.62
C ALA A 308 -1.79 -12.58 -10.33
N CYS A 309 -1.40 -12.83 -11.57
CA CYS A 309 -0.96 -11.78 -12.47
C CYS A 309 -2.14 -10.88 -12.86
N ARG A 310 -1.85 -9.66 -13.31
CA ARG A 310 -2.84 -8.74 -13.93
C ARG A 310 -2.69 -8.69 -15.45
N ASP A 311 -1.74 -9.44 -16.00
CA ASP A 311 -1.51 -9.58 -17.43
C ASP A 311 -2.53 -10.53 -18.03
N ASN A 312 -3.03 -10.20 -19.23
CA ASN A 312 -4.10 -10.98 -19.88
C ASN A 312 -3.52 -12.09 -20.78
N PRO A 313 -3.56 -13.39 -20.40
CA PRO A 313 -3.04 -14.47 -21.22
C PRO A 313 -3.87 -14.72 -22.49
N PHE A 314 -5.06 -14.13 -22.59
CA PHE A 314 -5.93 -14.17 -23.76
C PHE A 314 -5.72 -12.98 -24.70
N ALA A 315 -4.81 -12.04 -24.39
CA ALA A 315 -4.67 -10.78 -25.14
C ALA A 315 -4.43 -10.95 -26.65
N GLN A 316 -3.78 -12.06 -27.06
CA GLN A 316 -3.50 -12.35 -28.47
C GLN A 316 -4.67 -13.00 -29.22
N SER A 317 -5.58 -13.69 -28.51
CA SER A 317 -6.71 -14.44 -29.09
C SER A 317 -8.06 -13.75 -28.91
N MET A 318 -8.14 -12.81 -27.96
CA MET A 318 -9.34 -12.06 -27.60
C MET A 318 -9.63 -10.94 -28.61
N LYS A 319 -10.82 -10.96 -29.21
CA LYS A 319 -11.30 -9.89 -30.08
C LYS A 319 -11.78 -8.70 -29.26
N ARG A 320 -11.09 -7.56 -29.36
CA ARG A 320 -11.59 -6.28 -28.84
C ARG A 320 -12.67 -5.73 -29.76
N VAL A 321 -13.92 -5.89 -29.36
CA VAL A 321 -15.04 -5.34 -30.12
C VAL A 321 -15.20 -3.88 -29.69
N ALA A 322 -14.75 -2.94 -30.53
CA ALA A 322 -14.82 -1.50 -30.26
C ALA A 322 -16.27 -1.04 -30.00
N THR A 323 -16.71 -1.09 -28.74
CA THR A 323 -17.89 -0.38 -28.28
C THR A 323 -17.46 1.02 -27.91
N ARG A 324 -17.91 1.98 -28.73
CA ARG A 324 -17.80 3.42 -28.49
C ARG A 324 -18.36 3.77 -27.11
N SER A 325 -17.48 3.98 -26.14
CA SER A 325 -17.73 4.90 -25.04
C SER A 325 -16.69 6.00 -25.14
N VAL A 326 -17.16 7.16 -25.61
CA VAL A 326 -16.47 8.44 -25.43
C VAL A 326 -16.54 8.74 -23.94
N GLY A 327 -15.42 8.59 -23.24
CA GLY A 327 -15.33 8.87 -21.80
C GLY A 327 -13.95 8.53 -21.26
N THR A 328 -13.05 9.52 -21.22
CA THR A 328 -11.82 9.60 -20.40
C THR A 328 -10.97 8.33 -20.27
N ARG A 329 -9.94 8.23 -21.13
CA ARG A 329 -8.71 7.48 -20.80
C ARG A 329 -8.05 8.14 -19.59
N GLY A 330 -8.02 7.46 -18.46
CA GLY A 330 -7.26 7.87 -17.29
C GLY A 330 -8.03 7.57 -16.02
N LEU A 331 -7.37 6.91 -15.09
CA LEU A 331 -7.91 6.34 -13.84
C LEU A 331 -8.55 4.97 -14.07
N ALA A 332 -7.76 3.91 -13.95
CA ALA A 332 -8.31 2.63 -13.51
C ALA A 332 -9.22 2.92 -12.32
N ARG A 333 -10.46 2.41 -12.33
CA ARG A 333 -11.34 2.46 -11.16
C ARG A 333 -10.63 1.68 -10.06
N GLN A 334 -9.87 2.40 -9.24
CA GLN A 334 -9.18 1.84 -8.11
C GLN A 334 -10.26 1.24 -7.23
N ILE A 335 -10.18 -0.06 -7.00
CA ILE A 335 -11.04 -0.74 -6.06
C ILE A 335 -10.70 -0.11 -4.72
N GLU A 336 -11.64 0.67 -4.20
CA GLU A 336 -11.61 1.20 -2.85
C GLU A 336 -12.54 0.29 -2.05
N PRO A 337 -11.99 -0.72 -1.35
CA PRO A 337 -12.79 -1.65 -0.58
C PRO A 337 -13.55 -0.90 0.53
N PRO A 338 -14.74 -1.36 0.92
CA PRO A 338 -15.43 -0.81 2.09
C PRO A 338 -14.53 -0.87 3.34
N GLY A 339 -14.66 0.08 4.25
CA GLY A 339 -13.85 0.14 5.47
C GLY A 339 -13.83 -1.19 6.23
N GLY A 340 -12.65 -1.60 6.71
CA GLY A 340 -12.45 -2.93 7.32
C GLY A 340 -12.15 -4.05 6.33
N THR A 341 -11.95 -3.72 5.04
CA THR A 341 -11.58 -4.67 3.99
C THR A 341 -10.18 -4.40 3.46
N LEU A 342 -9.38 -5.44 3.35
CA LEU A 342 -8.07 -5.42 2.71
C LEU A 342 -8.08 -6.24 1.44
N VAL A 343 -7.49 -5.70 0.37
CA VAL A 343 -7.19 -6.45 -0.85
C VAL A 343 -5.69 -6.49 -1.04
N VAL A 344 -5.11 -7.67 -1.02
CA VAL A 344 -3.67 -7.89 -1.06
C VAL A 344 -3.32 -8.56 -2.39
N TYR A 345 -2.49 -7.91 -3.18
CA TYR A 345 -1.98 -8.44 -4.44
C TYR A 345 -0.55 -8.94 -4.26
N ALA A 346 -0.23 -10.09 -4.83
CA ALA A 346 1.12 -10.64 -4.85
C ALA A 346 2.11 -9.78 -5.66
N ALA A 347 1.62 -9.01 -6.63
CA ALA A 347 2.41 -8.06 -7.42
C ALA A 347 1.61 -6.77 -7.69
N LYS A 348 2.29 -5.61 -7.69
CA LYS A 348 1.68 -4.32 -8.05
C LYS A 348 1.29 -4.28 -9.53
N GLY A 349 0.39 -3.35 -9.88
CA GLY A 349 -0.03 -3.14 -11.27
C GLY A 349 1.16 -2.94 -12.22
N GLY A 350 1.18 -3.68 -13.33
CA GLY A 350 2.27 -3.66 -14.31
C GLY A 350 3.45 -4.59 -13.98
N GLN A 351 3.36 -5.40 -12.92
CA GLN A 351 4.30 -6.48 -12.64
C GLN A 351 3.61 -7.84 -12.65
N THR A 352 4.36 -8.86 -13.04
CA THR A 352 3.95 -10.27 -13.06
C THR A 352 4.30 -10.91 -11.71
N ALA A 353 3.35 -11.64 -11.11
CA ALA A 353 3.66 -12.45 -9.92
C ALA A 353 4.52 -13.64 -10.36
N GLN A 354 5.65 -13.85 -9.69
CA GLN A 354 6.55 -14.95 -10.01
C GLN A 354 6.02 -16.24 -9.42
N ASP A 355 5.88 -17.27 -10.24
CA ASP A 355 5.56 -18.60 -9.76
C ASP A 355 6.74 -19.20 -8.97
N GLY A 356 7.98 -18.79 -9.24
CA GLY A 356 9.19 -19.38 -8.66
C GLY A 356 9.74 -20.55 -9.49
N ALA A 357 10.80 -21.21 -9.03
CA ALA A 357 11.37 -22.36 -9.74
C ALA A 357 10.50 -23.59 -9.46
N GLY A 358 9.54 -23.89 -10.36
CA GLY A 358 8.40 -24.86 -10.33
C GLY A 358 8.43 -26.13 -9.46
N THR A 359 9.52 -26.47 -8.80
CA THR A 359 9.62 -27.40 -7.66
C THR A 359 9.24 -26.80 -6.30
N THR A 360 9.25 -25.46 -6.15
CA THR A 360 8.96 -24.76 -4.89
C THR A 360 7.68 -23.91 -4.99
N ASN A 361 7.08 -23.57 -3.84
CA ASN A 361 5.99 -22.59 -3.75
C ASN A 361 6.44 -21.22 -4.27
N SER A 362 5.49 -20.36 -4.63
CA SER A 362 5.77 -18.99 -5.07
C SER A 362 6.43 -18.16 -3.96
N PRO A 363 7.24 -17.14 -4.32
CA PRO A 363 7.83 -16.23 -3.33
C PRO A 363 6.78 -15.58 -2.44
N PHE A 364 5.62 -15.22 -3.00
CA PHE A 364 4.53 -14.61 -2.25
C PHE A 364 3.89 -15.58 -1.25
N ALA A 365 3.47 -16.77 -1.70
CA ALA A 365 2.89 -17.78 -0.81
C ALA A 365 3.88 -18.20 0.30
N THR A 366 5.17 -18.32 -0.05
CA THR A 366 6.25 -18.63 0.91
C THR A 366 6.39 -17.55 1.97
N ALA A 367 6.46 -16.27 1.57
CA ALA A 367 6.57 -15.13 2.49
C ALA A 367 5.32 -14.97 3.37
N LEU A 368 4.13 -15.15 2.77
CA LEU A 368 2.85 -15.08 3.46
C LEU A 368 2.74 -16.16 4.55
N ALA A 369 3.01 -17.41 4.21
CA ALA A 369 2.97 -18.54 5.15
C ALA A 369 3.99 -18.37 6.30
N LYS A 370 5.23 -17.99 5.97
CA LYS A 370 6.28 -17.68 6.96
C LYS A 370 5.83 -16.61 7.94
N THR A 371 5.18 -15.55 7.46
CA THR A 371 4.78 -14.43 8.30
C THR A 371 3.54 -14.75 9.12
N MET A 372 2.57 -15.49 8.58
CA MET A 372 1.39 -15.97 9.32
C MET A 372 1.76 -16.91 10.49
N ALA A 373 2.87 -17.63 10.37
CA ALA A 373 3.38 -18.47 11.46
C ALA A 373 3.89 -17.65 12.66
N ARG A 374 4.18 -16.35 12.48
CA ARG A 374 4.66 -15.48 13.56
C ARG A 374 3.50 -15.02 14.43
N PRO A 375 3.55 -15.23 15.75
CA PRO A 375 2.49 -14.76 16.63
C PRO A 375 2.58 -13.26 16.89
N ALA A 376 1.45 -12.66 17.27
CA ALA A 376 1.33 -11.27 17.69
C ALA A 376 1.86 -10.24 16.67
N VAL A 377 1.84 -10.57 15.37
CA VAL A 377 2.11 -9.61 14.30
C VAL A 377 0.79 -9.01 13.84
N GLU A 378 0.63 -7.70 14.06
CA GLU A 378 -0.52 -6.93 13.58
C GLU A 378 -0.61 -6.99 12.05
N VAL A 379 -1.84 -7.07 11.51
CA VAL A 379 -2.11 -7.42 10.11
C VAL A 379 -1.51 -6.45 9.08
N ARG A 380 -1.47 -5.13 9.36
CA ARG A 380 -0.82 -4.16 8.47
C ARG A 380 0.69 -4.37 8.48
N LYS A 381 1.29 -4.60 9.65
CA LYS A 381 2.70 -4.96 9.77
C LYS A 381 3.01 -6.30 9.11
N LEU A 382 2.11 -7.28 9.21
CA LEU A 382 2.24 -8.59 8.58
C LEU A 382 2.39 -8.45 7.07
N PHE A 383 1.51 -7.71 6.41
CA PHE A 383 1.62 -7.51 4.96
C PHE A 383 2.81 -6.63 4.55
N GLY A 384 3.25 -5.70 5.41
CA GLY A 384 4.51 -4.99 5.22
C GLY A 384 5.72 -5.94 5.22
N LEU A 385 5.77 -6.87 6.18
CA LEU A 385 6.83 -7.89 6.26
C LEU A 385 6.78 -8.87 5.08
N VAL A 386 5.58 -9.26 4.63
CA VAL A 386 5.41 -10.07 3.42
C VAL A 386 5.99 -9.34 2.20
N ARG A 387 5.72 -8.03 2.06
CA ARG A 387 6.29 -7.21 0.98
C ARG A 387 7.82 -7.22 1.01
N ASP A 388 8.41 -7.01 2.18
CA ASP A 388 9.87 -6.97 2.33
C ASP A 388 10.51 -8.32 1.98
N ASP A 389 9.92 -9.43 2.45
CA ASP A 389 10.40 -10.79 2.14
C ASP A 389 10.29 -11.10 0.63
N VAL A 390 9.20 -10.71 -0.04
CA VAL A 390 9.04 -10.94 -1.49
C VAL A 390 10.03 -10.10 -2.30
N LEU A 391 10.26 -8.83 -1.93
CA LEU A 391 11.28 -8.00 -2.57
C LEU A 391 12.67 -8.64 -2.46
N ALA A 392 13.01 -9.20 -1.28
CA ALA A 392 14.27 -9.90 -1.07
C ALA A 392 14.37 -11.19 -1.90
N LEU A 393 13.32 -12.03 -1.90
CA LEU A 393 13.29 -13.32 -2.62
C LEU A 393 13.34 -13.15 -4.14
N THR A 394 12.80 -12.05 -4.66
CA THR A 394 12.69 -11.80 -6.11
C THR A 394 13.71 -10.78 -6.63
N ALA A 395 14.67 -10.35 -5.80
CA ALA A 395 15.63 -9.30 -6.13
C ALA A 395 14.96 -8.02 -6.66
N ASN A 396 13.86 -7.60 -6.02
CA ASN A 396 13.00 -6.47 -6.35
C ASN A 396 12.21 -6.58 -7.67
N ALA A 397 12.16 -7.76 -8.30
CA ALA A 397 11.39 -7.97 -9.51
C ALA A 397 9.86 -8.01 -9.27
N GLN A 398 9.44 -8.36 -8.05
CA GLN A 398 8.04 -8.42 -7.64
C GLN A 398 7.82 -7.65 -6.34
N GLU A 399 6.81 -6.79 -6.33
CA GLU A 399 6.42 -6.01 -5.15
C GLU A 399 4.94 -6.24 -4.81
N PRO A 400 4.62 -6.90 -3.69
CA PRO A 400 3.25 -7.02 -3.20
C PRO A 400 2.64 -5.67 -2.84
N HIS A 401 1.33 -5.55 -3.00
CA HIS A 401 0.62 -4.29 -2.71
C HIS A 401 -0.71 -4.53 -2.01
N VAL A 402 -1.05 -3.64 -1.06
CA VAL A 402 -2.27 -3.73 -0.25
C VAL A 402 -3.14 -2.51 -0.53
N TYR A 403 -4.41 -2.75 -0.81
CA TYR A 403 -5.46 -1.75 -0.94
C TYR A 403 -6.48 -1.88 0.19
N GLY A 404 -7.14 -0.77 0.51
CA GLY A 404 -8.11 -0.69 1.59
C GLY A 404 -7.55 -0.09 2.87
N THR A 405 -8.44 0.22 3.80
CA THR A 405 -8.11 0.87 5.07
C THR A 405 -8.74 0.09 6.22
N LEU A 406 -7.99 0.01 7.32
CA LEU A 406 -8.47 -0.51 8.59
C LEU A 406 -8.63 0.64 9.58
N GLY A 407 -9.56 0.48 10.53
CA GLY A 407 -9.68 1.38 11.67
C GLY A 407 -8.46 1.31 12.60
N GLY A 408 -8.52 2.03 13.73
CA GLY A 408 -7.43 2.08 14.71
C GLY A 408 -7.24 0.81 15.56
N ALA A 409 -8.09 -0.21 15.39
CA ALA A 409 -7.98 -1.46 16.14
C ALA A 409 -6.87 -2.35 15.57
N ASP A 410 -6.17 -3.06 16.47
CA ASP A 410 -5.14 -4.02 16.09
C ASP A 410 -5.75 -5.40 15.84
N TYR A 411 -5.41 -5.97 14.70
CA TYR A 411 -5.90 -7.28 14.26
C TYR A 411 -4.73 -8.21 14.02
N TYR A 412 -4.80 -9.44 14.54
CA TYR A 412 -3.70 -10.41 14.50
C TYR A 412 -4.15 -11.70 13.81
N LEU A 413 -3.49 -12.10 12.72
CA LEU A 413 -3.80 -13.37 12.06
C LEU A 413 -3.48 -14.55 12.98
N ASN A 414 -2.30 -14.57 13.60
CA ASN A 414 -1.93 -15.55 14.61
C ASN A 414 -1.84 -14.90 16.00
N ARG A 415 -2.70 -15.33 16.92
CA ARG A 415 -2.82 -14.78 18.29
C ARG A 415 -2.03 -15.56 19.34
N ILE A 416 -1.43 -16.69 18.98
CA ILE A 416 -0.89 -17.63 19.97
C ILE A 416 0.52 -17.19 20.37
N GLU A 417 0.66 -16.45 21.47
CA GLU A 417 1.92 -16.44 22.22
C GLU A 417 2.10 -17.85 22.81
N LYS A 418 3.09 -18.60 22.32
CA LYS A 418 3.45 -19.90 22.90
C LYS A 418 4.29 -19.73 24.15
#